data_AF-A0A6M4NS28-F1
#
_entry.id   AF-A0A6M4NS28-F1
#
_cell.length_a   1.000
_cell.length_b   1.000
_cell.length_c   1.000
_cell.angle_alpha   90.00
_cell.angle_beta   90.00
_cell.angle_gamma   90.00
#
_symmetry.space_group_name_H-M   'P 1'
#
loop_
_entity.id
_entity.type
_entity.pdbx_description
1 polymer ?
#
loop_
_entity_poly.entity_id
_entity_poly.type
_entity_poly.pdbx_seq_one_letter_code
_entity_poly.pdbx_strand_id
1 'polypeptide(L)'
;MNKYIRSTGLYAFLFPASLKAPGQTAAEKIEQLKPEFIHRERRLEIYLELFIVFLTAGALLLWIMRFLFNLCVDDWIASGDLRVKDLWNIMMYAIPYAQIAVGVGFFVAGVTLAIRNFFSYHLKTLFILRNDRVKKNAVRNGGQDAN
;
A
#
# COMPACT_ATOMS: atom_id res chain seq x y z
N MET A 1 32.80 10.04 -24.89
CA MET A 1 31.89 8.95 -25.29
C MET A 1 30.80 8.81 -24.24
N ASN A 2 29.56 9.08 -24.63
CA ASN A 2 28.42 9.42 -23.78
C ASN A 2 27.82 8.18 -23.11
N LYS A 3 27.90 8.05 -21.77
CA LYS A 3 27.35 6.90 -21.02
C LYS A 3 26.10 7.33 -20.23
N TYR A 4 25.06 7.78 -20.94
CA TYR A 4 23.71 7.82 -20.36
C TYR A 4 23.22 6.38 -20.24
N ILE A 5 23.57 5.75 -19.13
CA ILE A 5 22.90 4.53 -18.69
C ILE A 5 21.44 4.94 -18.47
N ARG A 6 20.60 4.51 -19.41
CA ARG A 6 19.14 4.54 -19.34
C ARG A 6 18.74 3.78 -18.07
N SER A 7 18.68 4.53 -16.97
CA SER A 7 18.25 4.09 -15.65
C SER A 7 16.80 3.62 -15.77
N THR A 8 16.65 2.32 -16.03
CA THR A 8 15.45 1.52 -15.87
C THR A 8 14.67 1.98 -14.65
N GLY A 9 13.35 2.16 -14.77
CA GLY A 9 12.49 2.85 -13.79
C GLY A 9 12.65 2.45 -12.32
N LEU A 10 13.22 1.27 -12.04
CA LEU A 10 13.65 0.85 -10.71
C LEU A 10 14.71 1.79 -10.09
N TYR A 11 15.72 2.22 -10.85
CA TYR A 11 16.78 3.12 -10.37
C TYR A 11 16.25 4.55 -10.18
N ALA A 12 15.41 5.05 -11.08
CA ALA A 12 14.76 6.36 -10.91
C ALA A 12 13.79 6.38 -9.71
N PHE A 13 13.13 5.25 -9.44
CA PHE A 13 12.29 5.07 -8.26
C PHE A 13 13.09 4.96 -6.95
N LEU A 14 14.22 4.23 -6.98
CA LEU A 14 15.13 4.05 -5.84
C LEU A 14 15.99 5.30 -5.57
N PHE A 15 16.21 6.17 -6.56
CA PHE A 15 17.05 7.36 -6.44
C PHE A 15 16.37 8.58 -7.09
N PRO A 16 15.48 9.28 -6.36
CA PRO A 16 14.96 10.56 -6.83
C PRO A 16 16.09 11.57 -7.04
N ALA A 17 15.90 12.50 -7.97
CA ALA A 17 16.89 13.50 -8.35
C ALA A 17 17.43 14.33 -7.17
N SER A 18 16.65 14.44 -6.08
CA SER A 18 17.05 15.10 -4.82
C SER A 18 18.28 14.46 -4.16
N LEU A 19 18.44 13.13 -4.22
CA LEU A 19 19.61 12.44 -3.63
C LEU A 19 20.90 12.66 -4.44
N LYS A 20 20.79 13.22 -5.65
CA LYS A 20 21.90 13.47 -6.57
C LYS A 20 22.62 14.80 -6.32
N ALA A 21 22.07 15.67 -5.46
CA ALA A 21 22.69 16.95 -5.13
C ALA A 21 24.11 16.72 -4.54
N PRO A 22 25.17 17.23 -5.20
CA PRO A 22 26.52 17.20 -4.65
C PRO A 22 26.60 18.19 -3.47
N GLY A 23 27.16 17.75 -2.34
CA GLY A 23 27.39 18.60 -1.16
C GLY A 23 26.62 18.21 0.11
N GLN A 24 25.54 17.43 0.02
CA GLN A 24 24.78 17.02 1.20
C GLN A 24 25.38 15.84 1.95
N THR A 25 25.42 15.95 3.27
CA THR A 25 25.81 14.89 4.21
C THR A 25 24.78 13.76 4.22
N ALA A 26 25.22 12.55 4.61
CA ALA A 26 24.34 11.38 4.69
C ALA A 26 23.11 11.61 5.61
N ALA A 27 23.26 12.43 6.65
CA ALA A 27 22.20 12.79 7.58
C ALA A 27 21.12 13.66 6.92
N GLU A 28 21.50 14.70 6.17
CA GLU A 28 20.55 15.58 5.47
C GLU A 28 19.72 14.83 4.42
N LYS A 29 20.34 13.84 3.74
CA LYS A 29 19.64 12.99 2.77
C LYS A 29 18.59 12.07 3.42
N ILE A 30 18.84 11.61 4.65
CA ILE A 30 17.88 10.83 5.43
C ILE A 30 16.76 11.73 5.95
N GLU A 31 17.09 12.96 6.36
CA GLU A 31 16.12 13.94 6.83
C GLU A 31 15.14 14.37 5.73
N GLN A 32 15.62 14.57 4.49
CA GLN A 32 14.75 14.82 3.34
C GLN A 32 13.85 13.64 2.96
N LEU A 33 14.22 12.41 3.33
CA LEU A 33 13.42 11.22 3.08
C LEU A 33 12.24 11.09 4.07
N LYS A 34 12.35 11.70 5.25
CA LYS A 34 11.36 11.67 6.32
C LYS A 34 10.00 12.25 5.92
N PRO A 35 9.88 13.45 5.29
CA PRO A 35 8.58 13.97 4.87
C PRO A 35 7.93 13.14 3.76
N GLU A 36 8.71 12.58 2.81
CA GLU A 36 8.17 11.67 1.79
C GLU A 36 7.59 10.39 2.41
N PHE A 37 8.25 9.86 3.45
CA PHE A 37 7.79 8.69 4.20
C PHE A 37 6.47 8.98 4.93
N ILE A 38 6.40 10.10 5.68
CA ILE A 38 5.19 10.52 6.41
C ILE A 38 4.00 10.72 5.45
N HIS A 39 4.24 11.35 4.29
CA HIS A 39 3.18 11.55 3.30
C HIS A 39 2.66 10.22 2.74
N ARG A 40 3.55 9.24 2.50
CA ARG A 40 3.15 7.91 2.02
C ARG A 40 2.43 7.10 3.10
N GLU A 41 2.84 7.23 4.36
CA GLU A 41 2.22 6.58 5.51
C GLU A 41 0.77 7.06 5.71
N ARG A 42 0.52 8.36 5.58
CA ARG A 42 -0.85 8.91 5.59
C ARG A 42 -1.74 8.30 4.50
N ARG A 43 -1.19 8.01 3.32
CA ARG A 43 -1.97 7.31 2.27
C ARG A 43 -2.31 5.88 2.66
N LEU A 44 -1.42 5.19 3.38
CA LEU A 44 -1.69 3.84 3.89
C LEU A 44 -2.85 3.83 4.88
N GLU A 45 -2.85 4.80 5.79
CA GLU A 45 -3.91 4.98 6.78
C GLU A 45 -5.28 5.11 6.11
N ILE A 46 -5.41 5.95 5.08
CA ILE A 46 -6.65 6.08 4.30
C ILE A 46 -7.08 4.74 3.67
N TYR A 47 -6.16 3.96 3.10
CA TYR A 47 -6.50 2.65 2.53
C TYR A 47 -6.99 1.65 3.59
N LEU A 48 -6.39 1.66 4.78
CA LEU A 48 -6.80 0.81 5.89
C LEU A 48 -8.13 1.24 6.49
N GLU A 49 -8.37 2.54 6.62
CA GLU A 49 -9.67 3.08 7.02
C GLU A 49 -10.77 2.66 6.05
N LEU A 50 -10.53 2.83 4.73
CA LEU A 50 -11.47 2.36 3.71
C LEU A 50 -11.72 0.86 3.82
N PHE A 51 -10.68 0.04 4.01
CA PHE A 51 -10.83 -1.39 4.24
C PHE A 51 -11.77 -1.68 5.42
N ILE A 52 -11.58 -1.03 6.57
CA ILE A 52 -12.41 -1.22 7.76
C ILE A 52 -13.85 -0.80 7.50
N VAL A 53 -14.07 0.34 6.83
CA VAL A 53 -15.42 0.83 6.48
C VAL A 53 -16.13 -0.17 5.56
N PHE A 54 -15.48 -0.64 4.51
CA PHE A 54 -16.08 -1.63 3.60
C PHE A 54 -16.33 -2.98 4.29
N LEU A 55 -15.44 -3.40 5.19
CA LEU A 55 -15.60 -4.65 5.93
C LEU A 55 -16.77 -4.58 6.91
N THR A 56 -16.85 -3.50 7.71
CA THR A 56 -17.93 -3.30 8.68
C THR A 56 -19.27 -3.12 7.99
N ALA A 57 -19.32 -2.30 6.92
CA ALA A 57 -20.53 -2.12 6.14
C ALA A 57 -20.99 -3.41 5.44
N GLY A 58 -20.06 -4.19 4.88
CA GLY A 58 -20.38 -5.49 4.26
C GLY A 58 -20.88 -6.52 5.28
N ALA A 59 -20.27 -6.58 6.46
CA ALA A 59 -20.73 -7.46 7.55
C ALA A 59 -22.11 -7.06 8.09
N LEU A 60 -22.35 -5.76 8.29
CA LEU A 60 -23.65 -5.23 8.69
C LEU A 60 -24.72 -5.51 7.63
N LEU A 61 -24.40 -5.32 6.35
CA LEU A 61 -25.33 -5.61 5.25
C LEU A 61 -25.70 -7.10 5.23
N LEU A 62 -24.71 -8.00 5.34
CA LEU A 62 -24.96 -9.44 5.42
C LEU A 62 -25.88 -9.79 6.59
N TRP A 63 -25.66 -9.16 7.75
CA TRP A 63 -26.48 -9.37 8.94
C TRP A 63 -27.93 -8.90 8.72
N ILE A 64 -28.14 -7.70 8.18
CA ILE A 64 -29.47 -7.17 7.86
C ILE A 64 -30.19 -8.04 6.83
N MET A 65 -29.50 -8.44 5.75
CA MET A 65 -30.09 -9.28 4.71
C MET A 65 -30.50 -10.66 5.26
N ARG A 66 -29.68 -11.25 6.14
CA ARG A 66 -30.03 -12.49 6.84
C ARG A 66 -31.24 -12.32 7.76
N PHE A 67 -31.28 -11.21 8.49
CA PHE A 67 -32.40 -10.90 9.37
C PHE A 67 -33.71 -10.81 8.58
N LEU A 68 -33.73 -10.05 7.48
CA LEU A 68 -34.92 -9.93 6.62
C LEU A 68 -35.32 -11.26 5.99
N PHE A 69 -34.35 -12.05 5.50
CA PHE A 69 -34.64 -13.37 4.94
C PHE A 69 -35.30 -14.28 5.96
N ASN A 70 -34.78 -14.32 7.19
CA ASN A 70 -35.36 -15.16 8.25
C ASN A 70 -36.79 -14.73 8.63
N LEU A 71 -37.15 -13.46 8.47
CA LEU A 71 -38.52 -12.99 8.71
C LEU A 71 -39.49 -13.37 7.57
N CYS A 72 -39.01 -13.38 6.33
CA CYS A 72 -39.87 -13.60 5.16
C CYS A 72 -39.86 -15.05 4.64
N VAL A 73 -38.88 -15.87 5.04
CA VAL A 73 -38.70 -17.24 4.51
C VAL A 73 -39.90 -18.13 4.80
N ASP A 74 -40.50 -18.02 5.99
CA ASP A 74 -41.65 -18.82 6.38
C ASP A 74 -42.88 -18.47 5.52
N ASP A 75 -43.07 -17.19 5.21
CA ASP A 75 -44.15 -16.69 4.37
C ASP A 75 -43.98 -17.14 2.91
N TRP A 76 -42.76 -17.08 2.36
CA TRP A 76 -42.48 -17.57 1.00
C TRP A 76 -42.64 -19.07 0.85
N ILE A 77 -42.33 -19.84 1.90
CA ILE A 77 -42.57 -21.29 1.90
C ILE A 77 -44.07 -21.56 1.93
N ALA A 78 -44.83 -20.82 2.75
CA ALA A 78 -46.28 -20.97 2.85
C ALA A 78 -47.02 -20.53 1.58
N SER A 79 -46.55 -19.49 0.90
CA SER A 79 -47.12 -19.00 -0.37
C SER A 79 -46.73 -19.86 -1.59
N GLY A 80 -45.70 -20.70 -1.46
CA GLY A 80 -45.15 -21.49 -2.57
C GLY A 80 -44.18 -20.71 -3.48
N ASP A 81 -43.78 -19.49 -3.12
CA ASP A 81 -42.88 -18.63 -3.90
C ASP A 81 -41.39 -18.99 -3.75
N LEU A 82 -41.07 -20.26 -4.05
CA LEU A 82 -39.70 -20.79 -3.95
C LEU A 82 -38.69 -20.04 -4.81
N ARG A 83 -39.13 -19.48 -5.96
CA ARG A 83 -38.27 -18.66 -6.83
C ARG A 83 -37.80 -17.37 -6.17
N VAL A 84 -38.67 -16.72 -5.38
CA VAL A 84 -38.33 -15.50 -4.65
C VAL A 84 -37.33 -15.83 -3.55
N LYS A 85 -37.57 -16.92 -2.82
CA LYS A 85 -36.65 -17.45 -1.81
C LYS A 85 -35.25 -17.72 -2.38
N ASP A 86 -35.18 -18.44 -3.50
CA ASP A 86 -33.89 -18.81 -4.10
C ASP A 86 -33.12 -17.60 -4.64
N LEU A 87 -33.82 -16.63 -5.25
CA LEU A 87 -33.21 -15.37 -5.68
C LEU A 87 -32.66 -14.57 -4.50
N TRP A 88 -33.44 -14.43 -3.43
CA TRP A 88 -33.01 -13.74 -2.21
C TRP A 88 -31.82 -14.43 -1.56
N ASN A 89 -31.79 -15.76 -1.54
CA ASN A 89 -30.66 -16.53 -1.03
C ASN A 89 -29.38 -16.21 -1.81
N ILE A 90 -29.44 -16.09 -3.15
CA ILE A 90 -28.28 -15.67 -3.96
C ILE A 90 -27.88 -14.23 -3.64
N MET A 91 -28.83 -13.29 -3.62
CA MET A 91 -28.55 -11.86 -3.37
C MET A 91 -27.95 -11.61 -1.98
N MET A 92 -28.41 -12.35 -0.97
CA MET A 92 -27.90 -12.29 0.41
C MET A 92 -26.40 -12.55 0.48
N TYR A 93 -25.87 -13.41 -0.39
CA TYR A 93 -24.43 -13.68 -0.42
C TYR A 93 -23.73 -12.79 -1.45
N ALA A 94 -24.29 -12.62 -2.65
CA ALA A 94 -23.64 -11.90 -3.73
C ALA A 94 -23.33 -10.44 -3.39
N ILE A 95 -24.31 -9.71 -2.84
CA ILE A 95 -24.14 -8.27 -2.57
C ILE A 95 -23.14 -8.02 -1.43
N PRO A 96 -23.27 -8.66 -0.25
CA PRO A 96 -22.34 -8.41 0.84
C PRO A 96 -20.93 -8.91 0.54
N TYR A 97 -20.78 -10.06 -0.15
CA TYR A 97 -19.46 -10.54 -0.52
C TYR A 97 -18.79 -9.67 -1.58
N ALA A 98 -19.53 -9.11 -2.53
CA ALA A 98 -18.96 -8.14 -3.47
C ALA A 98 -18.42 -6.91 -2.74
N GLN A 99 -19.14 -6.41 -1.73
CA GLN A 99 -18.70 -5.27 -0.92
C GLN A 99 -17.47 -5.60 -0.06
N ILE A 100 -17.44 -6.77 0.58
CA ILE A 100 -16.27 -7.24 1.33
C ILE A 100 -15.07 -7.41 0.39
N ALA A 101 -15.27 -7.92 -0.82
CA ALA A 101 -14.20 -8.08 -1.81
C ALA A 101 -13.58 -6.73 -2.23
N VAL A 102 -14.40 -5.68 -2.38
CA VAL A 102 -13.91 -4.30 -2.59
C VAL A 102 -13.05 -3.85 -1.42
N GLY A 103 -13.48 -4.11 -0.18
CA GLY A 103 -12.69 -3.85 1.02
C GLY A 103 -11.33 -4.55 0.99
N VAL A 104 -11.32 -5.86 0.71
CA VAL A 104 -10.08 -6.65 0.59
C VAL A 104 -9.15 -6.06 -0.49
N GLY A 105 -9.70 -5.53 -1.58
CA GLY A 105 -8.92 -4.81 -2.59
C GLY A 105 -8.16 -3.61 -2.02
N PHE A 106 -8.79 -2.80 -1.18
CA PHE A 106 -8.13 -1.69 -0.48
C PHE A 106 -7.07 -2.17 0.50
N PHE A 107 -7.33 -3.29 1.20
CA PHE A 107 -6.33 -3.91 2.09
C PHE A 107 -5.07 -4.33 1.33
N VAL A 108 -5.24 -5.05 0.20
CA VAL A 108 -4.11 -5.48 -0.64
C VAL A 108 -3.33 -4.28 -1.18
N ALA A 109 -4.03 -3.22 -1.61
CA ALA A 109 -3.39 -1.98 -2.06
C ALA A 109 -2.58 -1.31 -0.94
N GLY A 110 -3.15 -1.20 0.27
CA GLY A 110 -2.48 -0.68 1.46
C GLY A 110 -1.23 -1.50 1.81
N VAL A 111 -1.35 -2.82 1.93
CA VAL A 111 -0.21 -3.71 2.24
C VAL A 111 0.89 -3.62 1.17
N THR A 112 0.52 -3.61 -0.11
CA THR A 112 1.48 -3.49 -1.21
C THR A 112 2.27 -2.17 -1.14
N LEU A 113 1.57 -1.07 -0.85
CA LEU A 113 2.20 0.23 -0.65
C LEU A 113 3.09 0.25 0.60
N ALA A 114 2.68 -0.40 1.70
CA ALA A 114 3.45 -0.48 2.94
C ALA A 114 4.77 -1.24 2.72
N ILE A 115 4.70 -2.41 2.09
CA ILE A 115 5.86 -3.21 1.72
C ILE A 115 6.80 -2.40 0.83
N ARG A 116 6.26 -1.77 -0.24
CA ARG A 116 7.06 -0.94 -1.15
C ARG A 116 7.73 0.23 -0.42
N ASN A 117 7.04 0.87 0.52
CA ASN A 117 7.56 1.99 1.28
C ASN A 117 8.69 1.56 2.23
N PHE A 118 8.49 0.45 2.95
CA PHE A 118 9.49 -0.14 3.84
C PHE A 118 10.77 -0.50 3.08
N PHE A 119 10.66 -1.27 2.00
CA PHE A 119 11.83 -1.63 1.19
C PHE A 119 12.52 -0.41 0.58
N SER A 120 11.76 0.56 0.06
CA SER A 120 12.35 1.78 -0.51
C SER A 120 13.10 2.61 0.53
N TYR A 121 12.59 2.72 1.76
CA TYR A 121 13.23 3.50 2.81
C TYR A 121 14.52 2.81 3.29
N HIS A 122 14.44 1.52 3.63
CA HIS A 122 15.59 0.77 4.15
C HIS A 122 16.71 0.61 3.11
N LEU A 123 16.37 0.34 1.84
CA LEU A 123 17.39 0.23 0.79
C LEU A 123 18.09 1.57 0.52
N LYS A 124 17.34 2.69 0.49
CA LYS A 124 17.91 4.03 0.31
C LYS A 124 18.87 4.38 1.46
N THR A 125 18.45 4.16 2.70
CA THR A 125 19.29 4.44 3.88
C THR A 125 20.56 3.60 3.89
N LEU A 126 20.46 2.30 3.60
CA LEU A 126 21.61 1.39 3.56
C LEU A 126 22.61 1.79 2.46
N PHE A 127 22.11 2.20 1.28
CA PHE A 127 22.94 2.66 0.19
C PHE A 127 23.65 3.98 0.49
N ILE A 128 22.94 4.96 1.08
CA ILE A 128 23.52 6.24 1.52
C ILE A 128 24.66 5.98 2.51
N LEU A 129 24.42 5.13 3.53
CA LEU A 129 25.42 4.76 4.53
C LEU A 129 26.62 4.01 3.92
N ARG A 130 26.39 3.14 2.94
CA ARG A 130 27.46 2.44 2.22
C ARG A 130 28.32 3.41 1.43
N ASN A 131 27.70 4.34 0.71
CA ASN A 131 28.41 5.33 -0.10
C ASN A 131 29.24 6.30 0.77
N ASP A 132 28.69 6.73 1.91
CA ASP A 132 29.42 7.55 2.90
C ASP A 132 30.65 6.81 3.45
N ARG A 133 30.49 5.53 3.82
CA ARG A 133 31.62 4.69 4.26
C ARG A 133 32.69 4.52 3.18
N VAL A 134 32.30 4.30 1.93
CA VAL A 134 33.24 4.19 0.80
C VAL A 134 34.00 5.50 0.60
N LYS A 135 33.31 6.66 0.62
CA LYS A 135 33.97 7.97 0.54
C LYS A 135 34.94 8.21 1.69
N LYS A 136 34.53 7.94 2.93
CA LYS A 136 35.39 8.09 4.12
C LYS A 136 36.61 7.17 4.06
N ASN A 137 36.44 5.93 3.60
CA ASN A 137 37.55 5.00 3.41
C ASN A 137 38.50 5.45 2.30
N ALA A 138 37.99 6.02 1.20
CA ALA A 138 38.83 6.56 0.11
C ALA A 138 39.67 7.76 0.58
N VAL A 139 39.07 8.69 1.34
CA VAL A 139 39.79 9.82 1.96
C VAL A 139 40.83 9.32 2.97
N ARG A 140 40.49 8.33 3.80
CA ARG A 140 41.42 7.77 4.80
C ARG A 140 42.57 6.97 4.20
N ASN A 141 42.36 6.33 3.05
CA ASN A 141 43.38 5.55 2.35
C ASN A 141 44.28 6.40 1.43
N GLY A 142 44.30 7.73 1.61
CA GLY A 142 45.19 8.62 0.88
C GLY A 142 44.77 8.92 -0.56
N GLY A 143 43.50 8.74 -0.91
CA GLY A 143 42.95 9.13 -2.21
C GLY A 143 43.05 10.64 -2.41
N GLN A 144 44.10 11.06 -3.08
CA GLN A 144 44.48 12.43 -3.37
C GLN A 144 43.75 12.94 -4.61
N ASP A 145 42.42 12.84 -4.61
CA ASP A 145 41.58 13.15 -5.78
C ASP A 145 40.31 13.91 -5.34
N ALA A 146 40.41 14.65 -4.23
CA ALA A 146 39.37 15.56 -3.76
C ALA A 146 39.70 17.00 -4.18
N ASN A 147 39.57 17.29 -5.47
CA ASN A 147 39.31 18.63 -5.99
C ASN A 147 38.19 18.53 -7.03
#